data_AF-A0A356SFG6-F1
#
_entry.id   AF-A0A356SFG6-F1
#
_cell.length_a   1.000
_cell.length_b   1.000
_cell.length_c   1.000
_cell.angle_alpha   90.00
_cell.angle_beta   90.00
_cell.angle_gamma   90.00
#
_symmetry.space_group_name_H-M   'P 1'
#
loop_
_entity.id
_entity.type
_entity.pdbx_description
1 polymer ?
#
loop_
_entity_poly.entity_id
_entity_poly.type
_entity_poly.pdbx_seq_one_letter_code
_entity_poly.pdbx_strand_id
1 'polypeptide(L)'
;MSTHEPVVTQHILDLIASKSEAQREARQMSKEVVDALKECGFFTMLLPKQWGGLERKPQEFFAEQVRIAEADMSTAWAGGIIAVHAFQLALMSEEAQREVYENDPNTLISSSYNPVGARAEMCEGGFMLHGRWGWSSGSAHCTWAL
;
A
#
# COMPACT_ATOMS: atom_id res chain seq x y z
N MET A 1 -0.03 14.71 -22.47
CA MET A 1 -1.06 14.04 -21.66
C MET A 1 -0.74 12.55 -21.67
N SER A 2 -0.63 11.91 -20.51
CA SER A 2 -0.31 10.48 -20.41
C SER A 2 -1.41 9.66 -21.08
N THR A 3 -1.03 8.72 -21.94
CA THR A 3 -1.92 7.79 -22.65
C THR A 3 -2.15 6.51 -21.86
N HIS A 4 -1.99 6.54 -20.52
CA HIS A 4 -2.09 5.33 -19.72
C HIS A 4 -3.56 4.96 -19.49
N GLU A 5 -3.87 3.69 -19.67
CA GLU A 5 -5.18 3.15 -19.34
C GLU A 5 -5.34 3.11 -17.81
N PRO A 6 -6.41 3.72 -17.27
CA PRO A 6 -6.76 3.65 -15.86
C PRO A 6 -6.82 2.24 -15.31
N VAL A 7 -6.17 2.04 -14.17
CA VAL A 7 -6.31 0.80 -13.39
C VAL A 7 -7.57 0.90 -12.50
N VAL A 8 -7.80 2.08 -11.90
CA VAL A 8 -9.00 2.34 -11.09
C VAL A 8 -10.12 2.83 -12.01
N THR A 9 -11.17 2.03 -12.12
CA THR A 9 -12.34 2.35 -12.96
C THR A 9 -13.26 3.36 -12.30
N GLN A 10 -14.16 3.98 -13.07
CA GLN A 10 -15.17 4.90 -12.51
C GLN A 10 -16.05 4.22 -11.46
N HIS A 11 -16.42 2.95 -11.67
CA HIS A 11 -17.20 2.17 -10.71
C HIS A 11 -16.51 2.06 -9.34
N ILE A 12 -15.19 1.87 -9.32
CA ILE A 12 -14.41 1.80 -8.07
C ILE A 12 -14.34 3.19 -7.42
N LEU A 13 -14.20 4.26 -8.20
CA LEU A 13 -14.24 5.63 -7.66
C LEU A 13 -15.60 5.94 -7.02
N ASP A 14 -16.70 5.53 -7.66
CA ASP A 14 -18.05 5.69 -7.13
C ASP A 14 -18.25 4.88 -5.84
N LEU A 15 -17.70 3.66 -5.79
CA LEU A 15 -17.66 2.84 -4.57
C LEU A 15 -16.91 3.56 -3.45
N ILE A 16 -15.70 4.07 -3.71
CA ILE A 16 -14.89 4.81 -2.73
C ILE A 16 -15.67 6.01 -2.18
N ALA A 17 -16.26 6.83 -3.05
CA ALA A 17 -17.06 7.98 -2.67
C ALA A 17 -18.27 7.56 -1.80
N SER A 18 -18.98 6.49 -2.19
CA SER A 18 -20.14 5.98 -1.44
C SER A 18 -19.82 5.51 -0.02
N LYS A 19 -18.57 5.10 0.24
CA LYS A 19 -18.13 4.61 1.56
C LYS A 19 -17.49 5.70 2.42
N SER A 20 -17.22 6.90 1.89
CA SER A 20 -16.44 7.94 2.57
C SER A 20 -16.96 8.25 3.98
N GLU A 21 -18.27 8.45 4.15
CA GLU A 21 -18.87 8.77 5.46
C GLU A 21 -18.68 7.63 6.48
N ALA A 22 -19.02 6.40 6.09
CA ALA A 22 -18.87 5.22 6.96
C ALA A 22 -17.40 4.95 7.32
N GLN A 23 -16.47 5.14 6.38
CA GLN A 23 -15.02 5.01 6.65
C GLN A 23 -14.52 6.06 7.65
N ARG A 24 -15.04 7.29 7.55
CA ARG A 24 -14.70 8.38 8.48
C ARG A 24 -15.17 8.07 9.90
N GLU A 25 -16.37 7.51 10.06
CA GLU A 25 -16.90 7.06 11.35
C GLU A 25 -16.11 5.88 11.91
N ALA A 26 -15.82 4.87 11.08
CA ALA A 26 -15.04 3.70 11.46
C ALA A 26 -13.55 4.02 11.72
N ARG A 27 -13.07 5.17 11.22
CA ARG A 27 -11.66 5.59 11.20
C ARG A 27 -10.75 4.57 10.49
N GLN A 28 -11.29 3.94 9.46
CA GLN A 28 -10.62 2.87 8.72
C GLN A 28 -11.20 2.76 7.31
N MET A 29 -10.38 2.35 6.34
CA MET A 29 -10.86 2.00 5.01
C MET A 29 -11.81 0.78 5.08
N SER A 30 -12.83 0.80 4.24
CA SER A 30 -13.71 -0.36 4.09
C SER A 30 -12.94 -1.52 3.48
N LYS A 31 -13.17 -2.73 3.99
CA LYS A 31 -12.63 -3.95 3.39
C LYS A 31 -13.01 -4.06 1.91
N GLU A 32 -14.25 -3.72 1.58
CA GLU A 32 -14.78 -3.74 0.20
C GLU A 32 -13.98 -2.82 -0.74
N VAL A 33 -13.59 -1.63 -0.27
CA VAL A 33 -12.75 -0.69 -1.04
C VAL A 33 -11.34 -1.25 -1.22
N VAL A 34 -10.76 -1.80 -0.15
CA VAL A 34 -9.42 -2.40 -0.20
C VAL A 34 -9.39 -3.60 -1.16
N ASP A 35 -10.40 -4.47 -1.12
CA ASP A 35 -10.53 -5.62 -2.01
C ASP A 35 -10.66 -5.15 -3.47
N ALA A 36 -11.52 -4.16 -3.75
CA ALA A 36 -11.66 -3.60 -5.10
C ALA A 36 -10.36 -3.01 -5.64
N LEU A 37 -9.56 -2.34 -4.79
CA LEU A 37 -8.25 -1.81 -5.16
C LEU A 37 -7.18 -2.90 -5.38
N LYS A 38 -7.29 -4.04 -4.67
CA LYS A 38 -6.46 -5.23 -4.95
C LYS A 38 -6.84 -5.84 -6.30
N GLU A 39 -8.13 -6.10 -6.50
CA GLU A 39 -8.67 -6.75 -7.71
C GLU A 39 -8.37 -5.96 -8.98
N CYS A 40 -8.44 -4.63 -8.94
CA CYS A 40 -8.11 -3.81 -10.10
C CYS A 40 -6.61 -3.72 -10.36
N GLY A 41 -5.74 -4.04 -9.39
CA GLY A 41 -4.29 -3.97 -9.53
C GLY A 41 -3.67 -2.64 -9.11
N PHE A 42 -4.38 -1.80 -8.33
CA PHE A 42 -3.83 -0.53 -7.84
C PHE A 42 -2.60 -0.76 -6.94
N PHE A 43 -2.67 -1.72 -6.01
CA PHE A 43 -1.56 -2.03 -5.10
C PHE A 43 -0.36 -2.69 -5.78
N THR A 44 -0.54 -3.27 -6.97
CA THR A 44 0.53 -3.92 -7.73
C THR A 44 1.11 -3.03 -8.84
N MET A 45 0.67 -1.76 -8.93
CA MET A 45 1.16 -0.82 -9.95
C MET A 45 2.69 -0.67 -9.93
N LEU A 46 3.29 -0.57 -8.73
CA LEU A 46 4.73 -0.36 -8.57
C LEU A 46 5.49 -1.63 -8.17
N LEU A 47 4.81 -2.78 -8.17
CA LEU A 47 5.42 -4.09 -7.91
C LEU A 47 6.20 -4.57 -9.16
N PRO A 48 7.38 -5.21 -9.02
CA PRO A 48 8.08 -5.85 -10.12
C PRO A 48 7.25 -6.95 -10.80
N LYS A 49 7.40 -7.11 -12.13
CA LYS A 49 6.68 -8.13 -12.91
C LYS A 49 7.00 -9.55 -12.49
N GLN A 50 8.23 -9.80 -12.03
CA GLN A 50 8.64 -11.11 -11.52
C GLN A 50 7.78 -11.59 -10.34
N TRP A 51 7.17 -10.65 -9.61
CA TRP A 51 6.25 -10.92 -8.50
C TRP A 51 4.78 -10.72 -8.90
N GLY A 52 4.45 -10.64 -10.21
CA GLY A 52 3.08 -10.43 -10.68
C GLY A 52 2.61 -8.96 -10.71
N GLY A 53 3.54 -8.01 -10.58
CA GLY A 53 3.26 -6.58 -10.64
C GLY A 53 3.16 -5.99 -12.05
N LEU A 54 2.82 -4.71 -12.12
CA LEU A 54 2.60 -4.00 -13.39
C LEU A 54 3.80 -3.16 -13.86
N GLU A 55 4.76 -2.84 -12.97
CA GLU A 55 5.89 -1.94 -13.25
C GLU A 55 5.48 -0.62 -13.93
N ARG A 56 4.39 -0.03 -13.47
CA ARG A 56 3.88 1.25 -13.96
C ARG A 56 4.86 2.37 -13.64
N LYS A 57 4.80 3.43 -14.46
CA LYS A 57 5.62 4.62 -14.22
C LYS A 57 5.06 5.38 -13.01
N PRO A 58 5.90 6.06 -12.21
CA PRO A 58 5.43 6.87 -11.08
C PRO A 58 4.35 7.88 -11.46
N GLN A 59 4.43 8.50 -12.64
CA GLN A 59 3.43 9.46 -13.12
C GLN A 59 2.04 8.84 -13.33
N GLU A 60 1.98 7.57 -13.72
CA GLU A 60 0.72 6.83 -13.91
C GLU A 60 0.11 6.51 -12.54
N PHE A 61 0.92 6.05 -11.58
CA PHE A 61 0.50 5.83 -10.19
C PHE A 61 -0.02 7.11 -9.53
N PHE A 62 0.70 8.24 -9.68
CA PHE A 62 0.24 9.52 -9.14
C PHE A 62 -1.05 10.02 -9.80
N ALA A 63 -1.26 9.74 -11.07
CA ALA A 63 -2.52 10.08 -11.74
C ALA A 63 -3.72 9.29 -11.17
N GLU A 64 -3.55 7.99 -10.87
CA GLU A 64 -4.59 7.21 -10.18
C GLU A 64 -4.83 7.74 -8.76
N GLN A 65 -3.77 8.07 -8.02
CA GLN A 65 -3.86 8.67 -6.69
C GLN A 65 -4.67 9.97 -6.66
N VAL A 66 -4.48 10.85 -7.64
CA VAL A 66 -5.27 12.10 -7.76
C VAL A 66 -6.75 11.77 -7.98
N ARG A 67 -7.07 10.79 -8.82
CA ARG A 67 -8.46 10.38 -9.08
C ARG A 67 -9.11 9.77 -7.84
N ILE A 68 -8.39 8.93 -7.09
CA ILE A 68 -8.87 8.39 -5.80
C ILE A 68 -9.09 9.52 -4.79
N ALA A 69 -8.16 10.49 -4.73
CA ALA A 69 -8.21 11.63 -3.83
C ALA A 69 -9.45 12.51 -4.05
N GLU A 70 -9.87 12.69 -5.31
CA GLU A 70 -11.12 13.38 -5.66
C GLU A 70 -12.37 12.68 -5.12
N ALA A 71 -12.34 11.35 -4.96
CA ALA A 71 -13.43 10.56 -4.38
C ALA A 71 -13.37 10.50 -2.84
N ASP A 72 -12.20 10.20 -2.27
CA ASP A 72 -11.95 10.19 -0.83
C ASP A 72 -10.45 10.33 -0.51
N MET A 73 -10.09 11.46 0.12
CA MET A 73 -8.69 11.76 0.47
C MET A 73 -8.06 10.75 1.44
N SER A 74 -8.83 10.18 2.37
CA SER A 74 -8.29 9.24 3.37
C SER A 74 -7.89 7.91 2.72
N THR A 75 -8.71 7.45 1.77
CA THR A 75 -8.46 6.28 0.92
C THR A 75 -7.22 6.50 0.07
N ALA A 76 -7.08 7.67 -0.58
CA ALA A 76 -5.88 8.00 -1.36
C ALA A 76 -4.60 8.04 -0.49
N TRP A 77 -4.70 8.58 0.72
CA TRP A 77 -3.56 8.65 1.64
C TRP A 77 -3.11 7.25 2.09
N ALA A 78 -4.02 6.49 2.71
CA ALA A 78 -3.69 5.17 3.26
C ALA A 78 -3.38 4.16 2.15
N GLY A 79 -4.20 4.10 1.10
CA GLY A 79 -3.97 3.23 -0.05
C GLY A 79 -2.68 3.57 -0.80
N GLY A 80 -2.38 4.86 -0.95
CA GLY A 80 -1.13 5.33 -1.55
C GLY A 80 0.12 4.91 -0.81
N ILE A 81 0.12 5.07 0.52
CA ILE A 81 1.22 4.62 1.38
C ILE A 81 1.42 3.11 1.23
N ILE A 82 0.34 2.32 1.27
CA ILE A 82 0.43 0.87 1.09
C ILE A 82 1.02 0.52 -0.28
N ALA A 83 0.51 1.13 -1.35
CA ALA A 83 0.91 0.82 -2.72
C ALA A 83 2.38 1.16 -3.01
N VAL A 84 2.90 2.26 -2.45
CA VAL A 84 4.30 2.67 -2.69
C VAL A 84 5.31 1.78 -1.98
N HIS A 85 4.93 1.03 -0.95
CA HIS A 85 5.85 0.11 -0.28
C HIS A 85 6.30 -1.07 -1.16
N ALA A 86 5.53 -1.44 -2.19
CA ALA A 86 5.98 -2.41 -3.18
C ALA A 86 7.25 -1.93 -3.90
N PHE A 87 7.33 -0.64 -4.23
CA PHE A 87 8.54 -0.02 -4.79
C PHE A 87 9.68 -0.03 -3.76
N GLN A 88 9.42 0.32 -2.50
CA GLN A 88 10.47 0.34 -1.48
C GLN A 88 11.05 -1.05 -1.20
N LEU A 89 10.20 -2.08 -1.10
CA LEU A 89 10.66 -3.46 -0.91
C LEU A 89 11.45 -3.96 -2.13
N ALA A 90 11.11 -3.52 -3.35
CA ALA A 90 11.86 -3.85 -4.56
C ALA A 90 13.31 -3.31 -4.57
N LEU A 91 13.64 -2.36 -3.69
CA LEU A 91 15.01 -1.87 -3.49
C LEU A 91 15.81 -2.69 -2.47
N MET A 92 15.16 -3.62 -1.76
CA MET A 92 15.78 -4.53 -0.81
C MET A 92 16.28 -5.82 -1.50
N SER A 93 16.87 -6.73 -0.73
CA SER A 93 17.33 -8.03 -1.28
C SER A 93 16.18 -8.80 -1.92
N GLU A 94 16.48 -9.57 -2.96
CA GLU A 94 15.50 -10.44 -3.62
C GLU A 94 14.90 -11.46 -2.64
N GLU A 95 15.67 -11.89 -1.63
CA GLU A 95 15.18 -12.75 -0.56
C GLU A 95 14.04 -12.12 0.24
N ALA A 96 14.16 -10.85 0.64
CA ALA A 96 13.09 -10.14 1.34
C ALA A 96 11.86 -9.94 0.43
N GLN A 97 12.08 -9.66 -0.86
CA GLN A 97 10.98 -9.55 -1.82
C GLN A 97 10.24 -10.88 -1.99
N ARG A 98 10.98 -11.99 -2.10
CA ARG A 98 10.43 -13.34 -2.23
C ARG A 98 9.59 -13.71 -1.01
N GLU A 99 10.11 -13.48 0.20
CA GLU A 99 9.41 -13.80 1.45
C GLU A 99 8.02 -13.11 1.52
N VAL A 100 7.91 -11.89 1.01
CA VAL A 100 6.67 -11.13 1.03
C VAL A 100 5.73 -11.51 -0.12
N TYR A 101 6.24 -11.66 -1.35
CA TYR A 101 5.40 -11.69 -2.56
C TYR A 101 5.31 -13.05 -3.28
N GLU A 102 6.11 -14.06 -2.94
CA GLU A 102 6.12 -15.35 -3.67
C GLU A 102 4.74 -16.02 -3.70
N ASN A 103 3.96 -15.87 -2.62
CA ASN A 103 2.66 -16.53 -2.49
C ASN A 103 1.48 -15.67 -2.92
N ASP A 104 1.56 -14.34 -2.73
CA ASP A 104 0.46 -13.41 -3.06
C ASP A 104 1.00 -12.02 -3.46
N PRO A 105 0.86 -11.61 -4.74
CA PRO A 105 1.21 -10.26 -5.19
C PRO A 105 0.40 -9.14 -4.51
N ASN A 106 -0.76 -9.47 -3.94
CA ASN A 106 -1.63 -8.54 -3.21
C ASN A 106 -1.32 -8.46 -1.71
N THR A 107 -0.18 -8.99 -1.28
CA THR A 107 0.34 -8.80 0.08
C THR A 107 0.60 -7.32 0.33
N LEU A 108 -0.05 -6.76 1.35
CA LEU A 108 0.02 -5.33 1.66
C LEU A 108 1.00 -5.05 2.80
N ILE A 109 1.76 -3.98 2.61
CA ILE A 109 2.82 -3.54 3.51
C ILE A 109 2.45 -2.17 4.09
N SER A 110 2.52 -2.05 5.40
CA SER A 110 2.40 -0.77 6.11
C SER A 110 3.79 -0.27 6.52
N SER A 111 3.90 0.91 7.11
CA SER A 111 5.17 1.37 7.66
C SER A 111 5.02 2.31 8.83
N SER A 112 6.13 2.50 9.56
CA SER A 112 6.28 3.61 10.49
C SER A 112 7.76 3.95 10.70
N TYR A 113 8.19 5.07 10.12
CA TYR A 113 9.61 5.41 10.07
C TYR A 113 10.12 6.20 11.28
N ASN A 114 9.26 6.68 12.17
CA ASN A 114 9.72 7.44 13.32
C ASN A 114 10.37 6.48 14.35
N PRO A 115 11.69 6.55 14.58
CA PRO A 115 12.37 5.61 15.46
C PRO A 115 12.22 5.96 16.94
N VAL A 116 11.54 7.07 17.28
CA VAL A 116 11.40 7.53 18.66
C VAL A 116 10.64 6.49 19.49
N GLY A 117 11.29 5.99 20.54
CA GLY A 117 10.74 4.96 21.42
C GLY A 117 11.01 3.53 20.96
N ALA A 118 11.73 3.34 19.86
CA ALA A 118 12.24 2.05 19.43
C ALA A 118 13.69 1.82 19.89
N ARG A 119 14.03 0.55 20.11
CA ARG A 119 15.38 0.07 20.37
C ARG A 119 15.67 -1.07 19.42
N ALA A 120 16.89 -1.11 18.91
CA ALA A 120 17.43 -2.19 18.11
C ALA A 120 18.71 -2.70 18.79
N GLU A 121 18.74 -4.00 19.11
CA GLU A 121 19.90 -4.65 19.70
C GLU A 121 20.42 -5.70 18.71
N MET A 122 21.74 -5.68 18.44
CA MET A 122 22.36 -6.70 17.60
C MET A 122 22.27 -8.07 18.29
N CYS A 123 21.87 -9.09 17.54
CA CYS A 123 21.89 -10.49 17.97
C CYS A 123 22.50 -11.37 16.87
N GLU A 124 22.74 -12.64 17.16
CA GLU A 124 23.24 -13.58 16.15
C GLU A 124 22.25 -13.64 14.97
N GLY A 125 22.74 -13.32 13.77
CA GLY A 125 21.93 -13.35 12.55
C GLY A 125 21.03 -12.14 12.29
N GLY A 126 21.02 -11.11 13.15
CA GLY A 126 20.20 -9.91 12.88
C GLY A 126 20.04 -8.94 14.05
N PHE A 127 18.81 -8.47 14.25
CA PHE A 127 18.45 -7.48 15.26
C PHE A 127 17.20 -7.91 16.04
N MET A 128 17.21 -7.69 17.35
CA MET A 128 16.01 -7.69 18.17
C MET A 128 15.44 -6.27 18.21
N LEU A 129 14.18 -6.10 17.79
CA LEU A 129 13.48 -4.82 17.80
C LEU A 129 12.45 -4.77 18.93
N HIS A 130 12.45 -3.69 19.71
CA HIS A 130 11.43 -3.43 20.73
C HIS A 130 11.03 -1.96 20.72
N GLY A 131 9.73 -1.68 20.64
CA GLY A 131 9.26 -0.30 20.60
C GLY A 131 7.77 -0.18 20.35
N ARG A 132 7.33 1.07 20.23
CA ARG A 132 5.98 1.43 19.79
C ARG A 132 6.09 2.38 18.61
N TRP A 133 5.60 1.93 17.48
CA TRP A 133 5.55 2.71 16.25
C TRP A 133 4.13 3.22 16.02
N GLY A 134 3.97 4.53 15.93
CA GLY A 134 2.69 5.16 15.63
C GLY A 134 2.53 5.47 14.14
N TRP A 135 1.37 5.99 13.75
CA TRP A 135 1.18 6.63 12.44
C TRP A 135 1.34 5.68 11.25
N SER A 136 0.94 4.42 11.42
CA SER A 136 0.97 3.42 10.36
C SER A 136 -0.35 3.39 9.60
N SER A 137 -0.46 4.25 8.59
CA SER A 137 -1.67 4.43 7.79
C SER A 137 -2.06 3.14 7.08
N GLY A 138 -3.31 2.69 7.26
CA GLY A 138 -3.81 1.46 6.63
C GLY A 138 -3.24 0.14 7.19
N SER A 139 -2.47 0.18 8.29
CA SER A 139 -1.86 -1.00 8.92
C SER A 139 -2.82 -2.15 9.22
N ALA A 140 -4.07 -1.85 9.56
CA ALA A 140 -5.10 -2.87 9.80
C ALA A 140 -5.45 -3.72 8.55
N HIS A 141 -4.98 -3.34 7.37
CA HIS A 141 -5.14 -4.09 6.11
C HIS A 141 -3.86 -4.79 5.65
N CYS A 142 -2.77 -4.66 6.41
CA CYS A 142 -1.44 -5.12 6.03
C CYS A 142 -1.02 -6.33 6.87
N THR A 143 -0.25 -7.23 6.26
CA THR A 143 0.34 -8.40 6.92
C THR A 143 1.83 -8.23 7.19
N TRP A 144 2.44 -7.20 6.58
CA TRP A 144 3.84 -6.82 6.77
C TRP A 144 3.97 -5.33 7.16
N ALA A 145 5.10 -4.99 7.77
CA ALA A 145 5.45 -3.62 8.13
C ALA A 145 6.92 -3.33 7.81
N LEU A 146 7.20 -2.11 7.35
CA LEU A 146 8.54 -1.53 7.17
C LEU A 146 8.87 -0.47 8.23
#